data_AF-A0A1N7I1Y1-F1
#
_entry.id   AF-A0A1N7I1Y1-F1
#
_cell.length_a   1.000
_cell.length_b   1.000
_cell.length_c   1.000
_cell.angle_alpha   90.00
_cell.angle_beta   90.00
_cell.angle_gamma   90.00
#
_symmetry.space_group_name_H-M   'P 1'
#
loop_
_entity.id
_entity.type
_entity.pdbx_description
1 polymer ?
#
loop_
_entity_poly.entity_id
_entity_poly.type
_entity_poly.pdbx_seq_one_letter_code
_entity_poly.pdbx_strand_id
1 'polypeptide(L)'
;MKYLNKTVFSFALAGLSMLSGNVNAQLLGGHRLKSDEDGPKGQFMVYGSLDYSKVTTPSSSSSTVSSAPLGVGYFINNNDLVGVNYAYSQNSVNHDVVYKQNEAGVWYSPSLMLGKYFVLIGQVDAHYVWGQQVSGTADSMQNFTGFRLRAYPLIGILLGSGWALKFKFAELSMLQTKVKEVGWTKSYVAGISGSTFGVGISKNFDFRKKSKKDDN
;
A
#
# COMPACT_ATOMS: atom_id res chain seq x y z
N MET A 1 29.39 -9.69 -4.93
CA MET A 1 27.93 -9.39 -4.93
C MET A 1 27.16 -10.40 -5.80
N LYS A 2 27.04 -11.68 -5.39
CA LYS A 2 26.29 -12.71 -6.15
C LYS A 2 25.28 -13.52 -5.33
N TYR A 3 25.19 -13.30 -4.01
CA TYR A 3 24.39 -14.14 -3.10
C TYR A 3 23.15 -13.46 -2.51
N LEU A 4 23.00 -12.12 -2.61
CA LEU A 4 21.84 -11.43 -2.05
C LEU A 4 20.55 -11.61 -2.86
N ASN A 5 20.65 -11.97 -4.14
CA ASN A 5 19.50 -11.96 -5.05
C ASN A 5 18.64 -13.24 -4.97
N LYS A 6 19.21 -14.37 -4.52
CA LYS A 6 18.46 -15.63 -4.39
C LYS A 6 17.63 -15.69 -3.11
N THR A 7 18.15 -15.17 -2.00
CA THR A 7 17.51 -15.29 -0.70
C THR A 7 16.23 -14.45 -0.60
N VAL A 8 16.23 -13.24 -1.17
CA VAL A 8 15.06 -12.34 -1.14
C VAL A 8 13.90 -12.90 -1.98
N PHE A 9 14.20 -13.52 -3.12
CA PHE A 9 13.18 -14.14 -3.97
C PHE A 9 12.59 -15.41 -3.33
N SER A 10 13.42 -16.21 -2.66
CA SER A 10 12.96 -17.38 -1.90
C SER A 10 12.11 -17.01 -0.68
N PHE A 11 12.39 -15.89 0.01
CA PHE A 11 11.54 -15.40 1.09
C PHE A 11 10.18 -14.87 0.59
N ALA A 12 10.15 -14.22 -0.57
CA ALA A 12 8.90 -13.77 -1.19
C ALA A 12 8.01 -14.96 -1.62
N LEU A 13 8.60 -16.00 -2.21
CA LEU A 13 7.86 -17.23 -2.56
C LEU A 13 7.44 -18.05 -1.34
N ALA A 14 8.31 -18.18 -0.33
CA ALA A 14 7.99 -18.92 0.89
C ALA A 14 6.88 -18.23 1.70
N GLY A 15 6.91 -16.90 1.78
CA GLY A 15 5.85 -16.10 2.40
C GLY A 15 4.50 -16.25 1.69
N LEU A 16 4.50 -16.35 0.35
CA LEU A 16 3.30 -16.64 -0.43
C LEU A 16 2.77 -18.07 -0.20
N SER A 17 3.66 -19.06 -0.02
CA SER A 17 3.26 -20.46 0.22
C SER A 17 2.83 -20.77 1.66
N MET A 18 3.29 -20.01 2.65
CA MET A 18 2.96 -20.24 4.06
C MET A 18 1.63 -19.59 4.48
N LEU A 19 1.11 -18.65 3.68
CA LEU A 19 -0.20 -18.03 3.91
C LEU A 19 -1.33 -18.70 3.11
N SER A 20 -1.03 -19.67 2.25
CA SER A 20 -2.01 -20.35 1.39
C SER A 20 -2.60 -21.64 1.98
N GLY A 21 -2.22 -22.03 3.20
CA GLY A 21 -2.70 -23.25 3.85
C GLY A 21 -3.27 -23.00 5.23
N ASN A 22 -4.60 -22.95 5.34
CA ASN A 22 -5.36 -23.18 6.58
C ASN A 22 -5.05 -22.25 7.78
N VAL A 23 -5.04 -20.93 7.57
CA VAL A 23 -5.25 -20.01 8.70
C VAL A 23 -6.74 -20.06 9.07
N ASN A 24 -7.09 -20.94 10.00
CA ASN A 24 -8.39 -20.92 10.69
C ASN A 24 -8.45 -19.67 11.58
N ALA A 25 -8.72 -18.51 10.98
CA ALA A 25 -8.91 -17.24 11.65
C ALA A 25 -10.29 -17.17 12.35
N GLN A 26 -10.58 -18.15 13.21
CA GLN A 26 -11.76 -18.12 14.08
C GLN A 26 -11.66 -17.09 15.21
N LEU A 27 -10.47 -16.50 15.44
CA LEU A 27 -10.24 -15.58 16.57
C LEU A 27 -11.04 -14.27 16.50
N LEU A 28 -11.56 -13.89 15.32
CA LEU A 28 -12.39 -12.68 15.12
C LEU A 28 -13.75 -12.98 14.47
N GLY A 29 -14.16 -14.26 14.42
CA GLY A 29 -15.42 -14.67 13.77
C GLY A 29 -15.48 -14.42 12.26
N GLY A 30 -14.35 -14.10 11.62
CA GLY A 30 -14.30 -13.91 10.18
C GLY A 30 -13.88 -15.16 9.42
N HIS A 31 -14.17 -15.16 8.13
CA HIS A 31 -13.91 -16.30 7.25
C HIS A 31 -13.32 -15.83 5.92
N ARG A 32 -12.51 -16.68 5.31
CA ARG A 32 -12.12 -16.51 3.91
C ARG A 32 -13.24 -17.04 3.04
N LEU A 33 -13.58 -16.30 1.99
CA LEU A 33 -14.55 -16.72 1.00
C LEU A 33 -14.03 -17.96 0.27
N LYS A 34 -14.88 -18.96 0.10
CA LYS A 34 -14.52 -20.17 -0.66
C LYS A 34 -14.45 -19.84 -2.15
N SER A 35 -13.85 -20.74 -2.94
CA SER A 35 -13.67 -20.51 -4.38
C SER A 35 -14.96 -20.59 -5.19
N ASP A 36 -15.98 -21.26 -4.65
CA ASP A 36 -17.32 -21.47 -5.20
C ASP A 36 -18.33 -20.41 -4.74
N GLU A 37 -17.95 -19.56 -3.78
CA GLU A 37 -18.77 -18.43 -3.34
C GLU A 37 -18.61 -17.22 -4.28
N ASP A 38 -19.67 -16.42 -4.39
CA ASP A 38 -19.64 -15.16 -5.13
C ASP A 38 -18.62 -14.20 -4.49
N GLY A 39 -17.53 -13.94 -5.22
CA GLY A 39 -16.45 -13.10 -4.76
C GLY A 39 -15.69 -12.42 -5.90
N PRO A 40 -14.69 -11.60 -5.57
CA PRO A 40 -14.04 -10.72 -6.53
C PRO A 40 -13.01 -11.44 -7.42
N LYS A 41 -12.86 -12.77 -7.34
CA LYS A 41 -11.89 -13.53 -8.15
C LYS A 41 -11.98 -13.14 -9.63
N GLY A 42 -10.85 -12.77 -10.21
CA GLY A 42 -10.73 -12.35 -11.61
C GLY A 42 -11.12 -10.91 -11.89
N GLN A 43 -11.52 -10.12 -10.89
CA GLN A 43 -11.78 -8.69 -11.02
C GLN A 43 -10.49 -7.88 -10.84
N PHE A 44 -10.48 -6.69 -11.42
CA PHE A 44 -9.44 -5.70 -11.19
C PHE A 44 -9.92 -4.67 -10.17
N MET A 45 -9.10 -4.37 -9.17
CA MET A 45 -9.35 -3.32 -8.20
C MET A 45 -8.50 -2.10 -8.54
N VAL A 46 -9.12 -0.93 -8.60
CA VAL A 46 -8.40 0.35 -8.56
C VAL A 46 -8.61 0.96 -7.18
N TYR A 47 -7.55 1.48 -6.56
CA TYR A 47 -7.65 2.16 -5.28
C TYR A 47 -6.75 3.39 -5.23
N GLY A 48 -7.09 4.31 -4.32
CA GLY A 48 -6.27 5.47 -4.03
C GLY A 48 -6.78 6.29 -2.86
N SER A 49 -5.93 7.19 -2.40
CA SER A 49 -6.30 8.31 -1.54
C SER A 49 -5.43 9.52 -1.83
N LEU A 50 -5.97 10.70 -1.56
CA LEU A 50 -5.29 11.97 -1.72
C LEU A 50 -5.27 12.65 -0.36
N ASP A 51 -4.07 12.85 0.19
CA ASP A 51 -3.86 13.46 1.49
C ASP A 51 -3.19 14.84 1.31
N TYR A 52 -3.83 15.88 1.82
CA TYR A 52 -3.27 17.24 1.87
C TYR A 52 -3.23 17.72 3.31
N SER A 53 -2.07 18.16 3.78
CA SER A 53 -1.90 18.75 5.11
C SER A 53 -1.18 20.09 5.01
N LYS A 54 -1.67 21.09 5.73
CA LYS A 54 -1.06 22.42 5.83
C LYS A 54 -1.00 22.84 7.29
N VAL A 55 0.18 23.20 7.74
CA VAL A 55 0.43 23.74 9.08
C VAL A 55 0.92 25.17 8.92
N THR A 56 0.28 26.11 9.61
CA THR A 56 0.70 27.53 9.62
C THR A 56 0.98 27.93 11.05
N THR A 57 2.19 28.40 11.32
CA THR A 57 2.60 28.99 12.60
C THR A 57 2.87 30.49 12.41
N PRO A 58 2.94 31.29 13.49
CA PRO A 58 3.21 32.74 13.38
C PRO A 58 4.53 33.08 12.65
N SER A 59 5.50 32.16 12.62
CA SER A 59 6.83 32.36 12.03
C SER A 59 7.11 31.52 10.78
N SER A 60 6.23 30.59 10.41
CA SER A 60 6.48 29.69 9.27
C SER A 60 5.19 29.08 8.73
N SER A 61 5.20 28.67 7.46
CA SER A 61 4.15 27.82 6.90
C SER A 61 4.78 26.55 6.32
N SER A 62 4.19 25.40 6.59
CA SER A 62 4.56 24.14 5.96
C SER A 62 3.35 23.47 5.35
N SER A 63 3.55 22.82 4.21
CA SER A 63 2.51 22.02 3.57
C SER A 63 3.10 20.73 3.04
N THR A 64 2.34 19.66 3.19
CA THR A 64 2.61 18.34 2.67
C THR A 64 1.48 17.96 1.74
N VAL A 65 1.81 17.76 0.48
CA VAL A 65 0.93 17.13 -0.51
C VAL A 65 1.43 15.70 -0.65
N SER A 66 0.59 14.71 -0.36
CA SER A 66 0.91 13.31 -0.60
C SER A 66 -0.26 12.61 -1.28
N SER A 67 -0.02 11.99 -2.42
CA SER A 67 -0.92 10.96 -2.88
C SER A 67 -0.61 9.70 -2.07
N ALA A 68 -1.57 9.23 -1.28
CA ALA A 68 -1.54 7.84 -0.87
C ALA A 68 -1.63 6.96 -2.14
N PRO A 69 -0.96 5.79 -2.16
CA PRO A 69 -0.64 5.12 -3.41
C PRO A 69 -1.88 4.88 -4.28
N LEU A 70 -1.85 5.41 -5.51
CA LEU A 70 -2.77 5.00 -6.57
C LEU A 70 -2.32 3.64 -7.05
N GLY A 71 -3.20 2.65 -6.98
CA GLY A 71 -2.83 1.29 -7.33
C GLY A 71 -3.90 0.54 -8.08
N VAL A 72 -3.43 -0.45 -8.84
CA VAL A 72 -4.24 -1.40 -9.56
C VAL A 72 -3.85 -2.80 -9.09
N GLY A 73 -4.85 -3.60 -8.72
CA GLY A 73 -4.68 -4.98 -8.30
C GLY A 73 -5.58 -5.93 -9.07
N TYR A 74 -5.22 -7.20 -9.06
CA TYR A 74 -5.97 -8.31 -9.64
C TYR A 74 -6.22 -9.39 -8.60
N PHE A 75 -7.49 -9.75 -8.42
CA PHE A 75 -7.90 -10.79 -7.47
C PHE A 75 -7.57 -12.17 -8.03
N ILE A 76 -6.48 -12.76 -7.55
CA ILE A 76 -6.05 -14.12 -7.93
C ILE A 76 -7.02 -15.18 -7.40
N ASN A 77 -7.68 -14.90 -6.28
CA ASN A 77 -8.80 -15.65 -5.75
C ASN A 77 -9.76 -14.69 -5.01
N ASN A 78 -10.78 -15.21 -4.32
CA ASN A 78 -11.79 -14.39 -3.65
C ASN A 78 -11.26 -13.59 -2.44
N ASN A 79 -10.04 -13.86 -1.98
CA ASN A 79 -9.47 -13.27 -0.76
C ASN A 79 -8.11 -12.62 -0.99
N ASP A 80 -7.38 -13.03 -2.01
CA ASP A 80 -6.02 -12.59 -2.23
C ASP A 80 -5.93 -11.72 -3.47
N LEU A 81 -5.28 -10.58 -3.29
CA LEU A 81 -5.14 -9.54 -4.26
C LEU A 81 -3.67 -9.18 -4.41
N VAL A 82 -3.18 -9.17 -5.64
CA VAL A 82 -1.82 -8.72 -5.98
C VAL A 82 -1.92 -7.51 -6.87
N GLY A 83 -0.99 -6.57 -6.75
CA GLY A 83 -1.04 -5.40 -7.61
C GLY A 83 0.24 -4.59 -7.65
N VAL A 84 0.14 -3.49 -8.37
CA VAL A 84 1.16 -2.45 -8.44
C VAL A 84 0.58 -1.14 -7.95
N ASN A 85 1.42 -0.25 -7.47
CA ASN A 85 1.00 1.08 -7.07
C ASN A 85 2.09 2.12 -7.33
N TYR A 86 1.68 3.38 -7.27
CA TYR A 86 2.52 4.55 -7.37
C TYR A 86 2.07 5.57 -6.35
N ALA A 87 3.01 6.16 -5.63
CA ALA A 87 2.75 7.26 -4.70
C ALA A 87 3.76 8.38 -4.87
N TYR A 88 3.31 9.59 -4.59
CA TYR A 88 4.08 10.83 -4.64
C TYR A 88 3.88 11.61 -3.35
N SER A 89 4.95 12.21 -2.85
CA SER A 89 4.96 13.07 -1.67
C SER A 89 5.86 14.28 -1.90
N GLN A 90 5.36 15.47 -1.56
CA GLN A 90 6.11 16.72 -1.59
C GLN A 90 5.90 17.48 -0.29
N ASN A 91 6.99 17.89 0.35
CA ASN A 91 6.95 18.81 1.48
C ASN A 91 7.51 20.16 1.06
N SER A 92 6.80 21.22 1.42
CA SER A 92 7.22 22.59 1.19
C SER A 92 7.21 23.36 2.52
N VAL A 93 8.24 24.16 2.76
CA VAL A 93 8.39 25.04 3.93
C VAL A 93 8.60 26.45 3.41
N ASN A 94 7.79 27.40 3.87
CA ASN A 94 7.82 28.81 3.45
C ASN A 94 7.77 29.01 1.93
N HIS A 95 7.00 28.17 1.23
CA HIS A 95 6.85 28.10 -0.23
C HIS A 95 8.01 27.43 -0.99
N ASP A 96 9.11 27.09 -0.32
CA ASP A 96 10.21 26.34 -0.92
C ASP A 96 10.02 24.84 -0.76
N VAL A 97 10.21 24.10 -1.85
CA VAL A 97 10.13 22.64 -1.81
C VAL A 97 11.40 22.09 -1.19
N VAL A 98 11.27 21.51 0.00
CA VAL A 98 12.38 20.94 0.77
C VAL A 98 12.53 19.44 0.57
N TYR A 99 11.49 18.77 0.06
CA TYR A 99 11.47 17.33 -0.13
C TYR A 99 10.50 16.91 -1.24
N LYS A 100 10.94 16.00 -2.10
CA LYS A 100 10.12 15.31 -3.09
C LYS A 100 10.44 13.82 -3.03
N GLN A 101 9.43 12.97 -3.01
CA GLN A 101 9.60 11.53 -3.08
C GLN A 101 8.55 10.93 -4.00
N ASN A 102 9.00 10.04 -4.86
CA ASN A 102 8.18 9.14 -5.64
C ASN A 102 8.45 7.72 -5.14
N GLU A 103 7.42 6.89 -5.12
CA GLU A 103 7.54 5.47 -4.86
C GLU A 103 6.67 4.69 -5.84
N ALA A 104 7.19 3.55 -6.30
CA ALA A 104 6.45 2.60 -7.11
C ALA A 104 6.80 1.19 -6.68
N GLY A 105 5.83 0.29 -6.68
CA GLY A 105 6.11 -1.07 -6.27
C GLY A 105 4.97 -2.04 -6.45
N VAL A 106 5.21 -3.23 -5.92
CA VAL A 106 4.25 -4.32 -5.89
C VAL A 106 3.70 -4.48 -4.48
N TRP A 107 2.48 -5.00 -4.39
CA TRP A 107 1.84 -5.28 -3.11
C TRP A 107 1.02 -6.56 -3.18
N TYR A 108 0.86 -7.19 -2.02
CA TYR A 108 0.03 -8.36 -1.80
C TYR A 108 -0.90 -8.11 -0.61
N SER A 109 -2.16 -8.48 -0.78
CA SER A 109 -3.22 -8.12 0.16
C SER A 109 -4.18 -9.29 0.37
N PRO A 110 -3.94 -10.17 1.35
CA PRO A 110 -4.91 -11.15 1.79
C PRO A 110 -6.05 -10.50 2.58
N SER A 111 -7.27 -10.99 2.39
CA SER A 111 -8.46 -10.51 3.08
C SER A 111 -9.26 -11.61 3.77
N LEU A 112 -10.09 -11.19 4.73
CA LEU A 112 -10.96 -12.04 5.53
C LEU A 112 -12.27 -11.28 5.80
N MET A 113 -13.40 -11.89 5.46
CA MET A 113 -14.71 -11.28 5.65
C MET A 113 -15.10 -11.29 7.12
N LEU A 114 -15.48 -10.13 7.66
CA LEU A 114 -16.02 -9.92 9.00
C LEU A 114 -17.54 -9.67 8.88
N GLY A 115 -18.28 -10.70 8.48
CA GLY A 115 -19.70 -10.59 8.16
C GLY A 115 -19.95 -10.05 6.75
N LYS A 116 -21.11 -9.43 6.52
CA LYS A 116 -21.57 -9.06 5.16
C LYS A 116 -20.89 -7.81 4.57
N TYR A 117 -20.57 -6.84 5.42
CA TYR A 117 -20.13 -5.51 4.96
C TYR A 117 -18.70 -5.16 5.34
N PHE A 118 -18.09 -5.88 6.29
CA PHE A 118 -16.75 -5.57 6.77
C PHE A 118 -15.77 -6.62 6.28
N VAL A 119 -14.57 -6.18 5.92
CA VAL A 119 -13.47 -7.06 5.52
C VAL A 119 -12.20 -6.63 6.25
N LEU A 120 -11.55 -7.57 6.92
CA LEU A 120 -10.21 -7.37 7.45
C LEU A 120 -9.21 -7.68 6.34
N ILE A 121 -8.25 -6.79 6.14
CA ILE A 121 -7.25 -6.89 5.09
C ILE A 121 -5.88 -6.76 5.74
N GLY A 122 -4.97 -7.69 5.45
CA GLY A 122 -3.55 -7.44 5.65
C GLY A 122 -2.96 -6.99 4.33
N GLN A 123 -2.06 -6.01 4.32
CA GLN A 123 -1.35 -5.59 3.11
C GLN A 123 0.15 -5.51 3.37
N VAL A 124 0.93 -6.01 2.41
CA VAL A 124 2.37 -5.89 2.37
C VAL A 124 2.82 -5.27 1.06
N ASP A 125 3.71 -4.29 1.14
CA ASP A 125 4.22 -3.52 0.02
C ASP A 125 5.74 -3.65 -0.09
N ALA A 126 6.25 -3.70 -1.32
CA ALA A 126 7.68 -3.59 -1.62
C ALA A 126 7.91 -2.58 -2.74
N HIS A 127 8.49 -1.42 -2.40
CA HIS A 127 8.60 -0.27 -3.28
C HIS A 127 10.05 0.13 -3.55
N TYR A 128 10.29 0.56 -4.78
CA TYR A 128 11.44 1.39 -5.13
C TYR A 128 11.10 2.86 -4.90
N VAL A 129 12.04 3.61 -4.35
CA VAL A 129 11.84 5.00 -3.92
C VAL A 129 12.91 5.88 -4.57
N TRP A 130 12.52 7.03 -5.08
CA TRP A 130 13.45 8.03 -5.60
C TRP A 130 12.93 9.44 -5.39
N GLY A 131 13.85 10.39 -5.24
CA GLY A 131 13.43 11.73 -4.90
C GLY A 131 14.59 12.68 -4.69
N GLN A 132 14.25 13.80 -4.08
CA GLN A 132 15.14 14.91 -3.80
C GLN A 132 14.87 15.43 -2.38
N GLN A 133 15.92 15.76 -1.65
CA GLN A 133 15.81 16.38 -0.33
C GLN A 133 16.86 17.48 -0.17
N VAL A 134 16.52 18.56 0.51
CA VAL A 134 17.50 19.58 0.90
C VAL A 134 18.48 18.96 1.90
N SER A 135 19.78 19.11 1.65
CA SER A 135 20.82 18.66 2.58
C SER A 135 21.05 19.73 3.65
N GLY A 136 21.28 19.32 4.91
CA GLY A 136 21.66 20.25 5.98
C GLY A 136 23.01 20.95 5.77
N THR A 137 23.79 20.53 4.76
CA THR A 137 25.13 21.07 4.42
C THR A 137 25.20 21.77 3.06
N ALA A 138 24.12 21.80 2.28
CA ALA A 138 24.11 22.43 0.96
C ALA A 138 22.75 23.06 0.67
N ASP A 139 22.74 24.29 0.15
CA ASP A 139 21.54 25.04 -0.27
C ASP A 139 20.86 24.46 -1.53
N SER A 140 21.15 23.20 -1.88
CA SER A 140 20.63 22.54 -3.06
C SER A 140 20.02 21.17 -2.75
N MET A 141 19.01 20.82 -3.53
CA MET A 141 18.32 19.54 -3.44
C MET A 141 19.22 18.40 -3.91
N GLN A 142 19.48 17.45 -3.03
CA GLN A 142 20.24 16.24 -3.34
C GLN A 142 19.32 15.08 -3.72
N ASN A 143 19.66 14.40 -4.82
CA ASN A 143 18.94 13.23 -5.27
C ASN A 143 19.20 12.04 -4.33
N PHE A 144 18.15 11.27 -4.06
CA PHE A 144 18.24 10.00 -3.35
C PHE A 144 17.47 8.89 -4.05
N THR A 145 17.90 7.66 -3.79
CA THR A 145 17.21 6.44 -4.24
C THR A 145 17.18 5.41 -3.12
N GLY A 146 16.21 4.52 -3.11
CA GLY A 146 16.03 3.61 -2.00
C GLY A 146 14.96 2.56 -2.20
N PHE A 147 14.66 1.86 -1.12
CA PHE A 147 13.61 0.85 -1.05
C PHE A 147 12.76 1.07 0.20
N ARG A 148 11.48 0.74 0.09
CA ARG A 148 10.54 0.77 1.20
C ARG A 148 9.80 -0.55 1.28
N LEU A 149 9.80 -1.15 2.47
CA LEU A 149 8.95 -2.29 2.81
C LEU A 149 7.90 -1.82 3.79
N ARG A 150 6.63 -2.17 3.57
CA ARG A 150 5.54 -1.89 4.51
C ARG A 150 4.68 -3.12 4.74
N ALA A 151 4.15 -3.21 5.95
CA ALA A 151 3.10 -4.14 6.33
C ALA A 151 2.08 -3.38 7.18
N TYR A 152 0.80 -3.46 6.83
CA TYR A 152 -0.26 -2.80 7.59
C TYR A 152 -1.59 -3.53 7.48
N PRO A 153 -2.37 -3.57 8.58
CA PRO A 153 -3.74 -4.01 8.53
C PRO A 153 -4.67 -2.86 8.08
N LEU A 154 -5.74 -3.23 7.38
CA LEU A 154 -6.85 -2.35 7.04
C LEU A 154 -8.18 -3.01 7.39
N ILE A 155 -9.18 -2.17 7.71
CA ILE A 155 -10.59 -2.57 7.71
C ILE A 155 -11.23 -1.96 6.47
N GLY A 156 -11.86 -2.79 5.64
CA GLY A 156 -12.67 -2.37 4.52
C GLY A 156 -14.16 -2.40 4.85
N ILE A 157 -14.91 -1.41 4.36
CA ILE A 157 -16.37 -1.37 4.37
C ILE A 157 -16.85 -1.49 2.92
N LEU A 158 -17.56 -2.57 2.61
CA LEU A 158 -18.13 -2.84 1.29
C LEU A 158 -19.40 -2.01 1.12
N LEU A 159 -19.39 -1.08 0.16
CA LEU A 159 -20.52 -0.20 -0.14
C LEU A 159 -21.46 -0.81 -1.20
N GLY A 160 -21.12 -1.98 -1.74
CA GLY A 160 -21.84 -2.62 -2.83
C GLY A 160 -21.39 -2.13 -4.21
N SER A 161 -21.87 -2.81 -5.24
CA SER A 161 -21.49 -2.55 -6.65
C SER A 161 -19.97 -2.51 -6.88
N GLY A 162 -19.18 -3.23 -6.08
CA GLY A 162 -17.71 -3.22 -6.16
C GLY A 162 -17.02 -2.00 -5.55
N TRP A 163 -17.73 -1.07 -4.90
CA TRP A 163 -17.11 0.01 -4.14
C TRP A 163 -16.77 -0.42 -2.71
N ALA A 164 -15.64 0.05 -2.18
CA ALA A 164 -15.29 -0.12 -0.78
C ALA A 164 -14.48 1.06 -0.22
N LEU A 165 -14.77 1.42 1.02
CA LEU A 165 -13.92 2.31 1.83
C LEU A 165 -12.91 1.47 2.59
N LYS A 166 -11.68 1.96 2.75
CA LYS A 166 -10.60 1.26 3.44
C LYS A 166 -9.96 2.15 4.48
N PHE A 167 -9.75 1.60 5.67
CA PHE A 167 -9.19 2.29 6.82
C PHE A 167 -7.95 1.56 7.29
N LYS A 168 -6.78 2.16 7.10
CA LYS A 168 -5.52 1.72 7.70
C LYS A 168 -5.47 2.22 9.14
N PHE A 169 -5.11 1.36 10.08
CA PHE A 169 -5.11 1.72 11.52
C PHE A 169 -3.79 1.40 12.24
N ALA A 170 -2.84 0.75 11.58
CA ALA A 170 -1.48 0.52 12.09
C ALA A 170 -0.50 0.41 10.91
N GLU A 171 0.79 0.64 11.15
CA GLU A 171 1.82 0.43 10.13
C GLU A 171 3.14 -0.07 10.73
N LEU A 172 3.75 -1.04 10.05
CA LEU A 172 5.15 -1.40 10.16
C LEU A 172 5.84 -1.06 8.84
N SER A 173 6.87 -0.23 8.85
CA SER A 173 7.53 0.27 7.65
C SER A 173 9.03 0.40 7.87
N MET A 174 9.80 0.03 6.85
CA MET A 174 11.24 0.26 6.77
C MET A 174 11.53 0.99 5.46
N LEU A 175 12.06 2.20 5.56
CA LEU A 175 12.55 3.00 4.44
C LEU A 175 14.07 3.03 4.51
N GLN A 176 14.71 2.67 3.40
CA GLN A 176 16.16 2.76 3.27
C GLN A 176 16.50 3.59 2.02
N THR A 177 17.10 4.75 2.21
CA THR A 177 17.48 5.67 1.11
C THR A 177 18.99 5.89 1.10
N LYS A 178 19.52 6.19 -0.08
CA LYS A 178 20.93 6.51 -0.30
C LYS A 178 21.01 7.85 -1.00
N VAL A 179 21.74 8.77 -0.39
CA VAL A 179 22.12 10.06 -1.00
C VAL A 179 23.57 9.92 -1.48
N LYS A 180 23.90 10.54 -2.62
CA LYS A 180 25.29 10.59 -3.08
C LYS A 180 26.16 11.22 -1.98
N GLU A 181 27.35 10.66 -1.74
CA GLU A 181 28.37 11.18 -0.81
C GLU A 181 28.05 11.12 0.69
N VAL A 182 26.79 10.89 1.11
CA VAL A 182 26.40 10.80 2.54
C VAL A 182 26.24 9.36 3.04
N GLY A 183 25.90 8.41 2.15
CA GLY A 183 25.73 7.00 2.50
C GLY A 183 24.26 6.57 2.62
N TRP A 184 23.99 5.47 3.32
CA TRP A 184 22.65 4.90 3.50
C TRP A 184 21.98 5.41 4.79
N THR A 185 20.78 5.96 4.65
CA THR A 185 19.88 6.30 5.76
C THR A 185 18.82 5.22 5.89
N LYS A 186 18.55 4.77 7.11
CA LYS A 186 17.50 3.80 7.42
C LYS A 186 16.51 4.42 8.40
N SER A 187 15.22 4.33 8.09
CA SER A 187 14.12 4.82 8.92
C SER A 187 13.12 3.70 9.14
N TYR A 188 12.70 3.52 10.39
CA TYR A 188 11.76 2.50 10.80
C TYR A 188 10.54 3.17 11.43
N VAL A 189 9.35 2.74 11.03
CA VAL A 189 8.08 3.15 11.64
C VAL A 189 7.40 1.89 12.12
N ALA A 190 7.01 1.85 13.39
CA ALA A 190 6.20 0.81 13.96
C ALA A 190 5.23 1.47 14.95
N GLY A 191 3.93 1.36 14.72
CA GLY A 191 2.98 1.90 15.68
C GLY A 191 1.53 1.95 15.21
N ILE A 192 0.69 2.23 16.20
CA ILE A 192 -0.72 2.61 16.07
C ILE A 192 -0.76 4.09 16.46
N SER A 193 -0.54 4.99 15.51
CA SER A 193 -0.57 6.44 15.74
C SER A 193 -1.48 7.13 14.74
N GLY A 194 -1.97 8.33 15.08
CA GLY A 194 -2.78 9.13 14.15
C GLY A 194 -2.09 9.38 12.80
N SER A 195 -0.76 9.46 12.77
CA SER A 195 0.05 9.56 11.55
C SER A 195 0.08 8.30 10.69
N THR A 196 -0.33 7.15 11.24
CA THR A 196 -0.49 5.87 10.52
C THR A 196 -1.95 5.57 10.18
N PHE A 197 -2.90 6.41 10.62
CA PHE A 197 -4.29 6.26 10.21
C PHE A 197 -4.47 6.79 8.78
N GLY A 198 -5.14 6.03 7.93
CA GLY A 198 -5.35 6.42 6.54
C GLY A 198 -6.70 5.97 6.04
N VAL A 199 -7.36 6.80 5.24
CA VAL A 199 -8.64 6.49 4.58
C VAL A 199 -8.40 6.41 3.09
N GLY A 200 -8.97 5.41 2.43
CA GLY A 200 -8.91 5.25 0.99
C GLY A 200 -10.21 4.74 0.42
N ILE A 201 -10.37 4.90 -0.89
CA ILE A 201 -11.50 4.37 -1.65
C ILE A 201 -10.98 3.38 -2.70
N SER A 202 -11.79 2.36 -2.97
CA SER A 202 -11.50 1.38 -4.02
C SER A 202 -12.75 1.01 -4.82
N LYS A 203 -12.51 0.61 -6.06
CA LYS A 203 -13.52 0.15 -7.00
C LYS A 203 -13.04 -1.10 -7.72
N ASN A 204 -13.89 -2.13 -7.72
CA ASN A 204 -13.69 -3.34 -8.51
C ASN A 204 -14.35 -3.20 -9.88
N PHE A 205 -13.65 -3.66 -10.91
CA PHE A 205 -14.08 -3.74 -12.28
C PHE A 205 -14.00 -5.20 -12.75
N ASP A 206 -15.10 -5.66 -13.33
CA ASP A 206 -15.19 -6.99 -13.91
C ASP A 206 -15.12 -6.88 -15.44
N PHE A 207 -13.95 -7.21 -16.00
CA PHE A 207 -13.72 -7.24 -17.45
C PHE A 207 -13.93 -8.63 -18.05
N ARG A 208 -14.39 -9.60 -17.27
CA ARG A 208 -14.68 -10.94 -17.78
C ARG A 208 -15.84 -10.83 -18.75
N LYS A 209 -15.66 -11.40 -19.94
CA LYS A 209 -16.70 -11.45 -20.98
C LYS A 209 -17.89 -12.22 -20.38
N LYS A 210 -19.02 -11.54 -20.17
CA LYS A 210 -20.28 -12.24 -19.88
C LYS A 210 -20.55 -13.13 -21.09
N SER A 211 -20.42 -14.44 -20.93
CA SER A 211 -20.97 -15.35 -21.93
C SER A 211 -22.42 -14.94 -22.10
N LYS A 212 -22.87 -14.75 -23.35
CA LYS A 212 -24.31 -14.71 -23.61
C LYS A 212 -24.86 -15.98 -22.97
N LYS A 213 -25.80 -15.84 -22.03
CA LYS A 213 -26.70 -16.95 -21.75
C LYS A 213 -27.36 -17.24 -23.09
N ASP A 214 -27.15 -18.45 -23.60
CA ASP A 214 -28.07 -19.00 -24.57
C ASP A 214 -29.37 -19.18 -23.81
N ASP A 215 -30.27 -18.21 -23.96
CA ASP A 215 -31.67 -18.35 -23.59
C ASP A 215 -32.26 -19.37 -24.58
N ASN A 216 -32.39 -20.62 -24.12
CA ASN A 216 -33.24 -21.65 -24.72
C ASN A 216 -33.97 -22.39 -23.61
#